data_AF-A0A523WPB7-F1
#
_entry.id   AF-A0A523WPB7-F1
#
_cell.length_a   1.000
_cell.length_b   1.000
_cell.length_c   1.000
_cell.angle_alpha   90.00
_cell.angle_beta   90.00
_cell.angle_gamma   90.00
#
_symmetry.space_group_name_H-M   'P 1'
#
loop_
_entity.id
_entity.type
_entity.pdbx_description
1 polymer ?
#
loop_
_entity_poly.entity_id
_entity_poly.type
_entity_poly.pdbx_seq_one_letter_code
_entity_poly.pdbx_strand_id
1 'polypeptide(L)' 'MKALIVYDSVYGNTEKIARAIAEAITPSGEVKVLRAGEANP' A
#
# COMPACT_ATOMS: atom_id res chain seq x y z
N MET A 1 10.07 9.87 6.04
CA MET A 1 9.68 8.63 6.76
C MET A 1 9.70 7.45 5.79
N LYS A 2 9.72 6.20 6.27
CA LYS A 2 9.46 5.02 5.42
C LYS A 2 8.17 4.34 5.89
N ALA A 3 7.30 3.98 4.96
CA ALA A 3 6.03 3.32 5.24
C ALA A 3 5.82 2.09 4.33
N LEU A 4 5.18 1.06 4.89
CA LEU A 4 4.73 -0.12 4.15
C LEU A 4 3.22 -0.23 4.33
N ILE A 5 2.48 -0.23 3.22
CA ILE A 5 1.04 -0.48 3.18
C ILE A 5 0.84 -1.90 2.68
N VAL A 6 0.34 -2.77 3.55
CA VAL A 6 -0.06 -4.13 3.21
C VAL A 6 -1.57 -4.16 3.05
N TYR A 7 -2.05 -4.70 1.94
CA TYR A 7 -3.48 -4.82 1.66
C TYR A 7 -3.83 -6.21 1.14
N ASP A 8 -5.10 -6.57 1.21
CA ASP A 8 -5.65 -7.67 0.41
C ASP A 8 -6.92 -7.22 -0.31
N SER A 9 -7.21 -7.85 -1.44
CA SER A 9 -8.29 -7.45 -2.33
C SER A 9 -8.70 -8.60 -3.23
N VAL A 10 -10.00 -8.94 -3.23
CA VAL A 10 -10.56 -9.92 -4.17
C VAL A 10 -10.92 -9.25 -5.51
N TYR A 11 -11.50 -8.05 -5.46
CA TYR A 11 -12.06 -7.35 -6.62
C TYR A 11 -11.28 -6.10 -7.05
N GLY A 12 -10.17 -5.77 -6.40
CA GLY A 12 -9.32 -4.61 -6.72
C GLY A 12 -9.70 -3.31 -6.01
N ASN A 13 -10.86 -3.21 -5.33
CA ASN A 13 -11.27 -1.97 -4.66
C ASN A 13 -10.33 -1.57 -3.50
N THR A 14 -9.90 -2.54 -2.68
CA THR A 14 -8.96 -2.25 -1.58
C THR A 14 -7.59 -1.79 -2.10
N GLU A 15 -7.16 -2.29 -3.25
CA GLU A 15 -5.91 -1.83 -3.88
C GLU A 15 -5.97 -0.36 -4.27
N LYS A 16 -7.10 0.08 -4.86
CA LYS A 16 -7.30 1.49 -5.21
C LYS A 16 -7.20 2.39 -3.98
N ILE A 17 -7.79 1.97 -2.85
CA ILE A 17 -7.69 2.68 -1.57
C ILE A 17 -6.25 2.69 -1.06
N ALA A 18 -5.56 1.54 -1.08
CA ALA A 18 -4.17 1.42 -0.63
C ALA A 18 -3.23 2.35 -1.42
N ARG A 19 -3.44 2.47 -2.75
CA ARG A 19 -2.69 3.40 -3.61
C ARG A 19 -3.00 4.86 -3.28
N ALA A 20 -4.27 5.22 -3.08
CA ALA A 20 -4.65 6.58 -2.68
C ALA A 20 -4.01 6.99 -1.34
N ILE A 21 -3.92 6.07 -0.37
CA ILE A 21 -3.22 6.31 0.89
C ILE A 21 -1.71 6.52 0.64
N ALA A 22 -1.10 5.71 -0.24
CA ALA A 22 0.31 5.86 -0.58
C ALA A 22 0.62 7.21 -1.23
N GLU A 23 -0.22 7.66 -2.15
CA GLU A 23 -0.10 8.96 -2.80
C GLU A 23 -0.16 10.11 -1.78
N ALA A 24 -1.04 10.02 -0.78
CA ALA A 24 -1.13 11.01 0.29
C ALA A 24 0.12 11.05 1.18
N ILE A 25 0.80 9.92 1.39
CA ILE A 25 2.00 9.82 2.24
C ILE A 25 3.28 10.18 1.47
N THR A 26 3.33 9.93 0.15
CA THR A 26 4.52 10.08 -0.69
C THR A 26 5.22 11.46 -0.57
N PRO A 27 4.53 12.60 -0.42
CA PRO A 27 5.17 13.90 -0.19
C PRO A 27 6.04 13.96 1.09
N SER A 28 5.79 13.08 2.06
CA SER A 28 6.45 13.04 3.36
C SER A 28 7.46 11.88 3.52
N GLY A 29 7.60 11.03 2.50
CA GLY A 29 8.50 9.88 2.57
C GLY A 29 8.26 8.78 1.54
N GLU A 30 9.07 7.75 1.65
CA GLU A 30 9.01 6.57 0.79
C GLU A 30 7.89 5.63 1.26
N VAL A 31 7.05 5.18 0.32
CA VAL A 31 5.94 4.26 0.60
C VAL A 31 6.00 3.07 -0.35
N LYS A 32 5.96 1.87 0.21
CA LYS A 32 5.76 0.63 -0.54
C LYS A 32 4.33 0.14 -0.34
N VAL A 33 3.64 -0.18 -1.42
CA VAL A 33 2.32 -0.82 -1.40
C VAL A 33 2.49 -2.26 -1.84
N LEU A 34 1.95 -3.21 -1.08
CA LEU A 34 2.19 -4.63 -1.30
C LEU A 34 0.95 -5.46 -0.95
N ARG A 35 0.63 -6.44 -1.79
CA ARG A 35 -0.46 -7.38 -1.48
C ARG A 35 0.01 -8.37 -0.42
N ALA A 36 -0.86 -8.75 0.51
CA ALA A 36 -0.51 -9.61 1.64
C ALA A 36 0.17 -10.93 1.22
N GLY A 37 -0.25 -11.54 0.11
CA GLY A 37 0.37 -12.77 -0.43
C GLY A 37 1.79 -12.61 -0.98
N GLU A 38 2.25 -11.37 -1.19
CA GLU A 38 3.60 -11.05 -1.65
C GLU A 38 4.52 -10.65 -0.49
N ALA A 39 4.01 -10.64 0.75
CA ALA A 39 4.75 -10.22 1.91
C ALA A 39 5.66 -11.34 2.38
N ASN A 40 6.93 -11.01 2.65
CA ASN A 40 7.87 -11.94 3.27
C ASN A 40 8.14 -11.47 4.72
N PRO A 41 7.60 -12.18 5.73
CA PRO A 41 7.80 -11.86 7.14
C PRO A 41 9.26 -11.90 7.60
#